data_AF-A0A1M6H8H6-F1
#
_entry.id   AF-A0A1M6H8H6-F1
#
_cell.length_a   1.000
_cell.length_b   1.000
_cell.length_c   1.000
_cell.angle_alpha   90.00
_cell.angle_beta   90.00
_cell.angle_gamma   90.00
#
_symmetry.space_group_name_H-M   'P 1'
#
loop_
_entity.id
_entity.type
_entity.pdbx_description
1 polymer ?
#
loop_
_entity_poly.entity_id
_entity_poly.type
_entity_poly.pdbx_seq_one_letter_code
_entity_poly.pdbx_strand_id
1 'polypeptide(L)'
;MILMKFFDCFRWNFWYHCTFRCTKYASLQWFNDRINLVVHQSDYVVGCLTGCYEFSDYSNALKTGYDLIEKEWPGFIDKGLGVSLKILPKVLSPGTEIAYISRTAAELTGLSEKTIVVAGATDGYTSAIASGAVESGDFICGT
;
A
#
# COMPACT_ATOMS: atom_id res chain seq x y z
N MET A 1 -29.40 9.95 7.66
CA MET A 1 -29.09 9.05 8.78
C MET A 1 -28.36 7.84 8.22
N ILE A 2 -27.04 7.96 8.05
CA ILE A 2 -26.20 6.91 7.46
C ILE A 2 -25.94 5.89 8.57
N LEU A 3 -26.66 4.78 8.52
CA LEU A 3 -26.42 3.65 9.41
C LEU A 3 -25.11 3.00 8.98
N MET A 4 -24.01 3.36 9.65
CA MET A 4 -22.76 2.62 9.62
C MET A 4 -23.07 1.19 10.07
N LYS A 5 -23.24 0.27 9.12
CA LYS A 5 -23.24 -1.15 9.42
C LYS A 5 -21.83 -1.49 9.93
N PHE A 6 -21.72 -1.68 11.24
CA PHE A 6 -20.62 -2.37 11.88
C PHE A 6 -20.53 -3.78 11.26
N PHE A 7 -19.69 -3.92 10.23
CA PHE A 7 -19.33 -5.22 9.67
C PHE A 7 -18.12 -5.77 10.41
N ASP A 8 -18.18 -7.06 10.73
CA ASP A 8 -17.26 -7.90 11.50
C ASP A 8 -15.83 -7.38 11.67
N CYS A 9 -15.62 -6.69 12.79
CA CYS A 9 -14.32 -6.26 13.30
C CYS A 9 -13.45 -7.45 13.79
N PHE A 10 -14.05 -8.63 13.99
CA PHE A 10 -13.44 -9.75 14.70
C PHE A 10 -12.40 -10.55 13.90
N ARG A 11 -12.43 -10.54 12.55
CA ARG A 11 -11.53 -11.37 11.75
C ARG A 11 -10.09 -10.83 11.66
N TRP A 12 -9.86 -9.56 12.02
CA TRP A 12 -8.65 -8.83 11.59
C TRP A 12 -7.78 -8.22 12.69
N ASN A 13 -8.15 -8.32 13.98
CA ASN A 13 -7.37 -7.81 15.13
C ASN A 13 -6.80 -6.37 14.98
N PHE A 14 -7.36 -5.56 14.07
CA PHE A 14 -6.98 -4.17 13.83
C PHE A 14 -8.09 -3.27 14.34
N TRP A 15 -7.76 -2.38 15.27
CA TRP A 15 -8.68 -1.38 15.78
C TRP A 15 -9.05 -0.41 14.65
N TYR A 16 -10.33 -0.33 14.30
CA TYR A 16 -10.87 0.56 13.27
C TYR A 16 -10.84 2.01 13.75
N HIS A 17 -9.67 2.63 13.76
CA HIS A 17 -9.56 4.06 13.97
C HIS A 17 -9.89 4.79 12.66
N CYS A 18 -10.68 5.88 12.75
CA CYS A 18 -11.13 6.73 11.64
C CYS A 18 -10.03 7.21 10.66
N THR A 19 -8.76 7.07 11.03
CA THR A 19 -7.59 7.46 10.24
C THR A 19 -7.30 6.53 9.04
N PHE A 20 -7.70 5.25 9.10
CA PHE A 20 -7.09 4.24 8.23
C PHE A 20 -7.92 3.81 7.01
N ARG A 21 -9.25 3.66 7.11
CA ARG A 21 -10.03 2.95 6.07
C ARG A 21 -11.15 3.77 5.43
N CYS A 22 -12.20 4.12 6.17
CA CYS A 22 -13.45 4.59 5.55
C CYS A 22 -13.38 6.03 4.99
N THR A 23 -12.62 6.92 5.65
CA THR A 23 -12.57 8.33 5.26
C THR A 23 -11.80 8.56 3.96
N LYS A 24 -10.74 7.77 3.70
CA LYS A 24 -9.95 7.87 2.47
C LYS A 24 -10.78 7.49 1.23
N TYR A 25 -11.62 6.47 1.35
CA TYR A 25 -12.48 6.03 0.25
C TYR A 25 -13.73 6.90 0.06
N ALA A 26 -14.22 7.54 1.12
CA ALA A 26 -15.41 8.39 1.06
C ALA A 26 -15.25 9.56 0.07
N SER A 27 -14.06 10.16 -0.05
CA SER A 27 -13.79 11.19 -1.06
C SER A 27 -13.55 10.61 -2.45
N LEU A 28 -12.96 9.42 -2.56
CA LEU A 28 -12.68 8.77 -3.84
C LEU A 28 -13.96 8.39 -4.60
N GLN A 29 -15.04 8.03 -3.88
CA GLN A 29 -16.36 7.80 -4.47
C GLN A 29 -16.83 8.95 -5.36
N TRP A 30 -16.50 10.19 -4.99
CA TRP A 30 -16.99 11.39 -5.67
C TRP A 30 -16.22 11.68 -6.96
N PHE A 31 -15.03 11.09 -7.12
CA PHE A 31 -14.13 11.31 -8.25
C PHE A 31 -13.78 10.02 -8.99
N ASN A 32 -14.51 8.93 -8.75
CA ASN A 32 -14.19 7.59 -9.25
C ASN A 32 -14.00 7.58 -10.78
N ASP A 33 -14.77 8.38 -11.52
CA ASP A 33 -14.69 8.50 -12.98
C ASP A 33 -13.50 9.32 -13.50
N ARG A 34 -12.77 10.00 -12.61
CA ARG A 34 -11.60 10.85 -12.94
C ARG A 34 -10.29 10.30 -12.37
N ILE A 35 -10.35 9.27 -11.55
CA ILE A 35 -9.18 8.66 -10.92
C ILE A 35 -8.78 7.43 -11.73
N ASN A 36 -7.54 7.42 -12.22
CA ASN A 36 -7.02 6.30 -12.99
C ASN A 36 -6.31 5.27 -12.09
N LEU A 37 -5.67 5.74 -11.02
CA LEU A 37 -4.91 4.92 -10.09
C LEU A 37 -4.73 5.63 -8.74
N VAL A 38 -4.89 4.89 -7.65
CA VAL A 38 -4.59 5.32 -6.28
C VAL A 38 -3.25 4.74 -5.89
N VAL A 39 -2.34 5.58 -5.41
CA VAL A 39 -0.98 5.18 -5.02
C VAL A 39 -0.66 5.67 -3.61
N HIS A 40 0.12 4.91 -2.85
CA HIS A 40 0.70 5.42 -1.60
C HIS A 40 1.87 6.35 -1.90
N GLN A 41 2.28 7.14 -0.92
CA GLN A 41 3.38 8.10 -1.07
C GLN A 41 4.70 7.43 -1.48
N SER A 42 5.01 6.27 -0.89
CA SER A 42 6.17 5.45 -1.27
C SER A 42 6.09 4.97 -2.72
N ASP A 43 4.91 4.48 -3.12
CA ASP A 43 4.67 3.90 -4.44
C ASP A 43 4.75 4.97 -5.53
N TYR A 44 4.34 6.20 -5.22
CA TYR A 44 4.52 7.34 -6.12
C TYR A 44 6.00 7.62 -6.41
N VAL A 45 6.86 7.57 -5.38
CA VAL A 45 8.31 7.73 -5.57
C VAL A 45 8.88 6.60 -6.42
N VAL A 46 8.44 5.35 -6.18
CA VAL A 46 8.81 4.20 -7.02
C VAL A 46 8.40 4.43 -8.47
N GLY A 47 7.18 4.91 -8.71
CA GLY A 47 6.69 5.26 -10.03
C GLY A 47 7.48 6.40 -10.69
N CYS A 48 7.92 7.41 -9.94
CA CYS A 48 8.82 8.43 -10.47
C CYS A 48 10.18 7.87 -10.87
N LEU A 49 10.71 6.89 -10.13
CA LEU A 49 12.00 6.27 -10.44
C LEU A 49 11.92 5.32 -11.63
N THR A 50 10.84 4.54 -11.72
CA THR A 50 10.75 3.39 -12.65
C THR A 50 9.79 3.61 -13.83
N GLY A 51 8.83 4.53 -13.69
CA GLY A 51 7.66 4.63 -14.56
C GLY A 51 6.50 3.69 -14.17
N CYS A 52 6.69 2.81 -13.19
CA CYS A 52 5.70 1.83 -12.74
C CYS A 52 4.97 2.33 -11.49
N TYR A 53 3.79 2.90 -11.65
CA TYR A 53 2.97 3.42 -10.55
C TYR A 53 1.99 2.38 -10.00
N GLU A 54 1.74 1.31 -10.76
CA GLU A 54 0.70 0.32 -10.50
C GLU A 54 1.03 -0.69 -9.39
N PHE A 55 2.21 -0.59 -8.77
CA PHE A 55 2.66 -1.54 -7.76
C PHE A 55 2.69 -0.92 -6.36
N SER A 56 2.25 -1.69 -5.37
CA SER A 56 2.34 -1.35 -3.95
C SER A 56 2.79 -2.57 -3.17
N ASP A 57 3.47 -2.39 -2.05
CA ASP A 57 3.79 -3.50 -1.16
C ASP A 57 2.62 -3.81 -0.22
N TYR A 58 2.53 -5.06 0.24
CA TYR A 58 1.43 -5.48 1.09
C TYR A 58 1.37 -4.73 2.44
N SER A 59 2.49 -4.17 2.92
CA SER A 59 2.53 -3.52 4.23
C SER A 59 1.94 -2.11 4.17
N ASN A 60 2.08 -1.42 3.04
CA ASN A 60 1.32 -0.20 2.74
C ASN A 60 -0.11 -0.49 2.29
N ALA A 61 -0.32 -1.49 1.42
CA ALA A 61 -1.66 -1.84 0.93
C ALA A 61 -2.62 -2.27 2.05
N LEU A 62 -2.11 -2.95 3.10
CA LEU A 62 -2.87 -3.30 4.30
C LEU A 62 -3.49 -2.05 4.96
N LYS A 63 -2.78 -0.93 4.99
CA LYS A 63 -3.27 0.33 5.59
C LYS A 63 -4.49 0.89 4.85
N THR A 64 -4.70 0.47 3.60
CA THR A 64 -5.86 0.78 2.78
C THR A 64 -6.87 -0.36 2.70
N GLY A 65 -6.66 -1.48 3.38
CA GLY A 65 -7.64 -2.56 3.49
C GLY A 65 -7.45 -3.72 2.52
N TYR A 66 -6.24 -3.88 1.96
CA TYR A 66 -5.83 -5.12 1.31
C TYR A 66 -5.85 -6.28 2.32
N ASP A 67 -6.30 -7.46 1.88
CA ASP A 67 -6.38 -8.67 2.69
C ASP A 67 -5.07 -9.45 2.57
N LEU A 68 -4.35 -9.63 3.68
CA LEU A 68 -3.07 -10.35 3.71
C LEU A 68 -3.22 -11.88 3.73
N ILE A 69 -4.39 -12.40 4.14
CA ILE A 69 -4.65 -13.84 4.21
C ILE A 69 -4.99 -14.35 2.81
N GLU A 70 -5.98 -13.74 2.17
CA GLU A 70 -6.46 -14.11 0.84
C GLU A 70 -5.62 -13.44 -0.27
N LYS A 71 -4.76 -12.48 0.07
CA LYS A 71 -3.88 -11.75 -0.85
C LYS A 71 -4.66 -11.07 -1.97
N GLU A 72 -5.75 -10.42 -1.63
CA GLU A 72 -6.62 -9.72 -2.57
C GLU A 72 -7.17 -8.40 -2.01
N TRP A 73 -7.70 -7.58 -2.90
CA TRP A 73 -8.53 -6.45 -2.51
C TRP A 73 -9.94 -6.95 -2.20
N PRO A 74 -10.44 -6.80 -0.96
CA PRO A 74 -11.75 -7.31 -0.60
C PRO A 74 -12.88 -6.68 -1.42
N GLY A 75 -13.84 -7.51 -1.85
CA GLY A 75 -14.99 -7.07 -2.65
C GLY A 75 -15.90 -6.04 -1.97
N PHE A 76 -15.80 -5.85 -0.65
CA PHE A 76 -16.54 -4.78 0.05
C PHE A 76 -16.06 -3.38 -0.35
N ILE A 77 -14.82 -3.21 -0.84
CA ILE A 77 -14.32 -1.91 -1.29
C ILE A 77 -15.12 -1.43 -2.51
N ASP A 78 -15.43 -2.35 -3.42
CA ASP A 78 -16.29 -2.06 -4.57
C ASP A 78 -17.77 -2.00 -4.17
N LYS A 79 -18.30 -3.09 -3.59
CA LYS A 79 -19.75 -3.21 -3.34
C LYS A 79 -20.26 -2.37 -2.17
N GLY A 80 -19.42 -2.15 -1.16
CA GLY A 80 -19.78 -1.43 0.06
C GLY A 80 -19.32 0.03 0.07
N LEU A 81 -18.16 0.31 -0.51
CA LEU A 81 -17.58 1.66 -0.58
C LEU A 81 -17.67 2.28 -1.98
N GLY A 82 -18.22 1.62 -3.00
CA GLY A 82 -18.36 2.21 -4.34
C GLY A 82 -17.04 2.59 -5.02
N VAL A 83 -15.93 2.00 -4.60
CA VAL A 83 -14.60 2.29 -5.15
C VAL A 83 -14.18 1.13 -6.03
N SER A 84 -13.97 1.43 -7.31
CA SER A 84 -13.57 0.43 -8.29
C SER A 84 -12.26 -0.24 -7.88
N LEU A 85 -12.22 -1.57 -7.81
CA LEU A 85 -10.94 -2.26 -7.54
C LEU A 85 -9.90 -2.05 -8.64
N LYS A 86 -10.34 -1.62 -9.84
CA LYS A 86 -9.46 -1.37 -10.99
C LYS A 86 -8.53 -0.17 -10.79
N ILE A 87 -8.90 0.76 -9.92
CA ILE A 87 -8.08 1.93 -9.60
C ILE A 87 -7.10 1.66 -8.45
N LEU A 88 -7.11 0.45 -7.87
CA LEU A 88 -6.21 0.07 -6.80
C LEU A 88 -4.95 -0.58 -7.37
N PRO A 89 -3.80 -0.42 -6.72
CA PRO A 89 -2.54 -0.97 -7.21
C PRO A 89 -2.51 -2.49 -7.09
N LYS A 90 -1.70 -3.13 -7.92
CA LYS A 90 -1.29 -4.52 -7.77
C LYS A 90 -0.37 -4.63 -6.57
N VAL A 91 -0.61 -5.61 -5.72
CA VAL A 91 0.13 -5.76 -4.47
C VAL A 91 1.22 -6.81 -4.62
N LEU A 92 2.43 -6.44 -4.21
CA LEU A 92 3.63 -7.28 -4.22
C LEU A 92 4.12 -7.54 -2.78
N SER A 93 4.91 -8.59 -2.61
CA SER A 93 5.71 -8.76 -1.39
C SER A 93 6.86 -7.75 -1.35
N PRO A 94 7.20 -7.18 -0.18
CA PRO A 94 8.44 -6.45 0.03
C PRO A 94 9.65 -7.24 -0.49
N GLY A 95 10.58 -6.52 -1.11
CA GLY A 95 11.78 -7.10 -1.73
C GLY A 95 11.58 -7.67 -3.13
N THR A 96 10.34 -7.77 -3.64
CA THR A 96 10.09 -8.17 -5.03
C THR A 96 10.62 -7.12 -6.00
N GLU A 97 11.36 -7.52 -7.02
CA GLU A 97 11.83 -6.63 -8.08
C GLU A 97 10.66 -6.01 -8.85
N ILE A 98 10.68 -4.68 -9.02
CA ILE A 98 9.65 -3.95 -9.77
C ILE A 98 10.17 -3.68 -11.18
N ALA A 99 11.25 -2.90 -11.27
CA ALA A 99 11.86 -2.49 -12.52
C ALA A 99 13.23 -1.84 -12.29
N TYR A 100 13.95 -1.60 -13.36
CA TYR A 100 15.14 -0.76 -13.34
C TYR A 100 14.77 0.73 -13.29
N ILE A 101 15.72 1.55 -12.83
CA ILE A 101 15.59 3.01 -12.88
C ILE A 101 15.42 3.46 -14.33
N SER A 102 14.39 4.27 -14.57
CA SER A 102 14.13 4.88 -15.87
C SER A 102 15.23 5.87 -16.24
N ARG A 103 15.49 6.05 -17.54
CA ARG A 103 16.45 7.03 -18.03
C ARG A 103 16.22 8.44 -17.46
N THR A 104 14.97 8.91 -17.45
CA THR A 104 14.62 10.22 -16.89
C THR A 104 14.99 10.33 -15.42
N ALA A 105 14.73 9.28 -14.63
CA ALA A 105 15.11 9.26 -13.22
C ALA A 105 16.63 9.15 -13.02
N ALA A 106 17.33 8.39 -13.86
CA ALA A 106 18.79 8.31 -13.85
C ALA A 106 19.43 9.68 -14.10
N GLU A 107 18.94 10.42 -15.10
CA GLU A 107 19.40 11.78 -15.41
C GLU A 107 19.14 12.77 -14.25
N LEU A 108 18.02 12.64 -13.54
CA LEU A 108 17.67 13.51 -12.41
C LEU A 108 18.40 13.16 -11.11
N THR A 109 18.69 11.89 -10.87
CA THR A 109 19.22 11.40 -9.58
C THR A 109 20.71 11.06 -9.61
N GLY A 110 21.30 10.90 -10.80
CA GLY A 110 22.66 10.40 -11.00
C GLY A 110 22.81 8.89 -10.79
N LEU A 111 21.72 8.17 -10.55
CA LEU A 111 21.73 6.71 -10.40
C LEU A 111 21.88 6.02 -11.75
N SER A 112 22.48 4.81 -11.75
CA SER A 112 22.59 4.00 -12.96
C SER A 112 21.23 3.47 -13.40
N GLU A 113 20.97 3.45 -14.71
CA GLU A 113 19.84 2.70 -15.30
C GLU A 113 19.93 1.18 -15.03
N LYS A 114 21.07 0.67 -14.55
CA LYS A 114 21.23 -0.73 -14.10
C LYS A 114 20.77 -0.96 -12.65
N THR A 115 20.42 0.09 -11.92
CA THR A 115 19.94 -0.03 -10.54
C THR A 115 18.51 -0.58 -10.54
N ILE A 116 18.29 -1.66 -9.79
CA ILE A 116 16.97 -2.27 -9.61
C ILE A 116 16.23 -1.56 -8.48
N VAL A 117 14.95 -1.26 -8.70
CA VAL A 117 14.01 -0.83 -7.67
C VAL A 117 13.15 -2.02 -7.26
N VAL A 118 13.06 -2.26 -5.96
CA VAL A 118 12.27 -3.33 -5.35
C VAL A 118 11.07 -2.77 -4.60
N ALA A 119 10.04 -3.59 -4.42
CA ALA A 119 8.89 -3.28 -3.58
C ALA A 119 9.37 -2.98 -2.15
N GLY A 120 8.95 -1.83 -1.65
CA GLY A 120 9.35 -1.34 -0.34
C GLY A 120 8.62 -2.04 0.80
N ALA A 121 8.72 -1.42 1.97
CA ALA A 121 7.86 -1.73 3.09
C ALA A 121 7.73 -0.52 4.00
N THR A 122 6.78 -0.59 4.92
CA THR A 122 6.54 0.44 5.92
C THR A 122 7.72 0.62 6.87
N ASP A 123 7.90 1.84 7.36
CA ASP A 123 8.89 2.26 8.34
C ASP A 123 8.95 1.38 9.60
N GLY A 124 7.80 1.04 10.19
CA GLY A 124 7.78 0.13 11.35
C GLY A 124 8.25 -1.29 11.01
N TYR A 125 7.85 -1.80 9.84
CA TYR A 125 8.27 -3.12 9.36
C TYR A 125 9.77 -3.17 9.04
N THR A 126 10.28 -2.15 8.35
CA THR A 126 11.72 -2.07 8.03
C THR A 126 12.57 -1.81 9.26
N SER A 127 12.07 -1.05 10.25
CA SER A 127 12.77 -0.84 11.53
C SER A 127 12.93 -2.14 12.32
N ALA A 128 11.88 -2.96 12.37
CA ALA A 128 11.95 -4.27 13.02
C ALA A 128 13.01 -5.16 12.35
N ILE A 129 12.97 -5.27 11.02
CA ILE A 129 13.96 -6.03 10.25
C ILE A 129 15.37 -5.50 10.47
N ALA A 130 15.57 -4.19 10.41
CA ALA A 130 16.89 -3.57 10.57
C ALA A 130 17.48 -3.78 11.96
N SER A 131 16.64 -3.91 13.00
CA SER A 131 17.05 -4.22 14.36
C SER A 131 17.38 -5.69 14.61
N GLY A 132 17.08 -6.58 13.65
CA GLY A 132 17.20 -8.03 13.81
C GLY A 132 16.03 -8.68 14.55
N ALA A 133 14.98 -7.93 14.89
CA ALA A 133 13.76 -8.43 15.51
C ALA A 133 12.87 -9.12 14.45
N VAL A 134 13.25 -10.33 14.04
CA VAL A 134 12.62 -11.09 12.95
C VAL A 134 11.99 -12.40 13.42
N GLU A 135 12.16 -12.77 14.69
CA GLU A 135 11.58 -13.97 15.29
C GLU A 135 10.31 -13.65 16.08
N SER A 136 9.44 -14.66 16.21
CA SER A 136 8.23 -14.51 17.02
C SER A 136 8.57 -14.29 18.49
N GLY A 137 8.09 -13.19 19.05
CA GLY A 137 8.41 -12.79 20.43
C GLY A 137 9.49 -11.72 20.53
N ASP A 138 10.16 -11.40 19.42
CA ASP A 138 11.04 -10.24 19.37
C ASP A 138 10.22 -8.94 19.47
N PHE A 139 10.79 -7.96 20.17
CA PHE A 139 10.15 -6.67 20.36
C PHE A 139 11.18 -5.56 20.16
N ILE A 140 10.73 -4.49 19.49
CA ILE A 140 11.47 -3.24 19.38
C ILE A 140 10.76 -2.18 20.23
N CYS A 141 11.52 -1.54 21.12
CA CYS A 141 11.10 -0.26 21.69
C CYS A 141 11.79 0.82 20.88
N GLY A 142 11.04 1.71 20.23
CA GLY A 142 11.63 2.86 19.53
C GLY A 142 12.42 3.71 20.51
N THR A 143 13.65 4.07 20.15
CA THR A 143 14.43 5.13 20.81
C THR A 143 13.88 6.50 20.47
#